data_AF-A0AAE3GHE3-F1
#
_entry.id   AF-A0AAE3GHE3-F1
#
_cell.length_a   1.000
_cell.length_b   1.000
_cell.length_c   1.000
_cell.angle_alpha   90.00
_cell.angle_beta   90.00
_cell.angle_gamma   90.00
#
_symmetry.space_group_name_H-M   'P 1'
#
loop_
_entity.id
_entity.type
_entity.pdbx_description
1 polymer ?
#
loop_
_entity_poly.entity_id
_entity_poly.type
_entity_poly.pdbx_seq_one_letter_code
_entity_poly.pdbx_strand_id
1 'polypeptide(L)'
;MTAASTPKGERRRQALVEAAAALLVEGGFDAIRHRAVAERAGLPLASTTYYFDSLDELIEAAAEHHGRAELAHGRAKLEELTTLPRGVDALVDLALDLLLGPESRDRDAEAVLLRYERLVATPRRPYLRPLMRQLGADLQALLLEIFARSGREMDTAQVERIIALVDGTVVNALVEIHPDPRGAARRVLREALT
;
A
#
# COMPACT_ATOMS: atom_id res chain seq x y z
N MET A 1 14.88 14.72 -25.98
CA MET A 1 16.01 15.43 -25.34
C MET A 1 15.65 15.63 -23.88
N THR A 2 16.22 14.84 -22.98
CA THR A 2 16.00 14.97 -21.53
C THR A 2 16.78 16.16 -21.02
N ALA A 3 16.12 17.32 -20.92
CA ALA A 3 16.69 18.46 -20.19
C ALA A 3 16.95 18.01 -18.75
N ALA A 4 18.15 18.26 -18.22
CA ALA A 4 18.46 18.02 -16.82
C ALA A 4 17.36 18.67 -15.96
N SER A 5 16.64 17.86 -15.19
CA SER A 5 15.53 18.34 -14.38
C SER A 5 16.06 19.32 -13.35
N THR A 6 15.61 20.57 -13.39
CA THR A 6 15.98 21.53 -12.35
C THR A 6 15.36 21.09 -11.01
N PRO A 7 15.96 21.38 -9.85
CA PRO A 7 15.37 21.07 -8.55
C PRO A 7 13.94 21.62 -8.37
N LYS A 8 13.62 22.72 -9.07
CA LYS A 8 12.25 23.27 -9.11
C LYS A 8 11.30 22.39 -9.93
N GLY A 9 11.76 21.82 -11.04
CA GLY A 9 10.99 20.89 -11.86
C GLY A 9 10.71 19.59 -11.13
N GLU A 10 11.70 19.03 -10.45
CA GLU A 10 11.55 17.82 -9.64
C GLU A 10 10.52 18.00 -8.53
N ARG A 11 10.59 19.11 -7.78
CA ARG A 11 9.58 19.43 -6.76
C ARG A 11 8.16 19.54 -7.31
N ARG A 12 7.99 20.10 -8.51
CA ARG A 12 6.65 20.20 -9.15
C ARG A 12 6.14 18.84 -9.61
N ARG A 13 6.99 18.02 -10.23
CA ARG A 13 6.63 16.65 -10.59
C ARG A 13 6.23 15.86 -9.35
N GLN A 14 7.02 15.96 -8.28
CA GLN A 14 6.76 15.30 -7.01
C GLN A 14 5.43 15.73 -6.38
N ALA A 15 5.12 17.03 -6.36
CA ALA A 15 3.84 17.53 -5.87
C ALA A 15 2.63 16.96 -6.65
N LEU A 16 2.76 16.74 -7.96
CA LEU A 16 1.72 16.07 -8.75
C LEU A 16 1.58 14.59 -8.39
N VAL A 17 2.70 13.89 -8.15
CA VAL A 17 2.69 12.48 -7.72
C VAL A 17 2.02 12.34 -6.35
N GLU A 18 2.39 13.19 -5.39
CA GLU A 18 1.80 13.20 -4.04
C GLU A 18 0.30 13.49 -4.08
N ALA A 19 -0.12 14.49 -4.87
CA ALA A 19 -1.54 14.80 -5.07
C ALA A 19 -2.30 13.63 -5.72
N ALA A 20 -1.70 12.94 -6.68
CA ALA A 20 -2.29 11.76 -7.32
C ALA A 20 -2.34 10.55 -6.37
N ALA A 21 -1.33 10.35 -5.53
CA ALA A 21 -1.32 9.30 -4.51
C ALA A 21 -2.38 9.54 -3.42
N ALA A 22 -2.58 10.79 -3.00
CA ALA A 22 -3.67 11.15 -2.09
C ALA A 22 -5.04 10.82 -2.71
N LEU A 23 -5.26 11.23 -3.96
CA LEU A 23 -6.47 10.87 -4.71
C LEU A 23 -6.68 9.36 -4.84
N LEU A 24 -5.60 8.61 -5.06
CA LEU A 24 -5.64 7.15 -5.14
C LEU A 24 -6.18 6.54 -3.84
N VAL A 25 -5.72 7.03 -2.69
CA VAL A 25 -6.14 6.54 -1.37
C VAL A 25 -7.58 6.95 -1.06
N GLU A 26 -7.97 8.18 -1.41
CA GLU A 26 -9.29 8.77 -1.13
C GLU A 26 -10.43 8.17 -1.98
N GLY A 27 -10.18 7.93 -3.28
CA GLY A 27 -11.24 7.57 -4.23
C GLY A 27 -10.84 6.55 -5.28
N GLY A 28 -9.74 5.84 -5.05
CA GLY A 28 -9.22 4.83 -5.96
C GLY A 28 -8.70 5.42 -7.27
N PHE A 29 -8.45 4.55 -8.24
CA PHE A 29 -7.85 4.95 -9.50
C PHE A 29 -8.70 5.92 -10.33
N ASP A 30 -10.03 5.85 -10.21
CA ASP A 30 -10.93 6.67 -11.02
C ASP A 30 -10.98 8.14 -10.57
N ALA A 31 -10.54 8.41 -9.34
CA ALA A 31 -10.34 9.74 -8.79
C ALA A 31 -9.11 10.46 -9.39
N ILE A 32 -8.17 9.71 -9.98
CA ILE A 32 -6.99 10.28 -10.62
C ILE A 32 -7.36 10.79 -12.01
N ARG A 33 -7.42 12.12 -12.14
CA ARG A 33 -7.62 12.85 -13.40
C ARG A 33 -6.63 14.01 -13.45
N HIS A 34 -6.11 14.35 -14.63
CA HIS A 34 -5.18 15.49 -14.79
C HIS A 34 -5.66 16.76 -14.08
N ARG A 35 -6.93 17.14 -14.27
CA ARG A 35 -7.52 18.31 -13.61
C ARG A 35 -7.55 18.17 -12.09
N ALA A 36 -8.04 17.05 -11.56
CA ALA A 36 -8.14 16.82 -10.13
C ALA A 36 -6.76 16.80 -9.43
N VAL A 37 -5.75 16.25 -10.11
CA VAL A 37 -4.37 16.22 -9.63
C VAL A 37 -3.76 17.62 -9.65
N ALA A 38 -3.90 18.35 -10.76
CA ALA A 38 -3.37 19.71 -10.88
C ALA A 38 -3.97 20.65 -9.83
N GLU A 39 -5.30 20.58 -9.65
CA GLU A 39 -6.02 21.36 -8.64
C GLU A 39 -5.51 21.08 -7.23
N ARG A 40 -5.39 19.79 -6.85
CA ARG A 40 -4.90 19.40 -5.53
C ARG A 40 -3.44 19.71 -5.29
N ALA A 41 -2.60 19.65 -6.33
CA ALA A 41 -1.21 20.07 -6.25
C ALA A 41 -1.04 21.60 -6.22
N GLY A 42 -2.11 22.38 -6.45
CA GLY A 42 -2.02 23.84 -6.58
C GLY A 42 -1.20 24.27 -7.81
N LEU A 43 -1.21 23.46 -8.88
CA LEU A 43 -0.43 23.68 -10.09
C LEU A 43 -1.34 23.91 -11.32
N PRO A 44 -0.88 24.66 -12.34
CA PRO A 44 -1.63 24.79 -13.59
C PRO A 44 -1.87 23.43 -14.25
N LEU A 45 -3.02 23.24 -14.89
CA LEU A 45 -3.35 22.01 -15.63
C LEU A 45 -2.27 21.60 -16.64
N ALA A 46 -1.65 22.58 -17.32
CA ALA A 46 -0.57 22.30 -18.26
C ALA A 46 0.66 21.61 -17.62
N SER A 47 0.81 21.68 -16.29
CA SER A 47 1.89 21.00 -15.57
C SER A 47 1.76 19.49 -15.67
N THR A 48 0.53 18.93 -15.62
CA THR A 48 0.37 17.48 -15.65
C THR A 48 0.78 16.91 -17.00
N THR A 49 0.42 17.57 -18.11
CA THR A 49 0.81 17.16 -19.46
C THR A 49 2.25 17.52 -19.81
N TYR A 50 2.90 18.38 -19.01
CA TYR A 50 4.32 18.70 -19.15
C TYR A 50 5.21 17.64 -18.49
N TYR A 51 4.78 17.07 -17.35
CA TYR A 51 5.58 16.11 -16.56
C TYR A 51 5.20 14.64 -16.77
N PHE A 52 4.03 14.37 -17.35
CA PHE A 52 3.54 13.02 -17.62
C PHE A 52 2.96 12.97 -19.03
N ASP A 53 3.43 12.01 -19.82
CA ASP A 53 3.02 11.78 -21.20
C ASP A 53 1.59 11.22 -21.29
N SER A 54 1.11 10.60 -20.21
CA SER A 54 -0.24 10.03 -20.13
C SER A 54 -0.81 10.03 -18.71
N LEU A 55 -2.13 9.82 -18.61
CA LEU A 55 -2.78 9.56 -17.33
C LEU A 55 -2.28 8.25 -16.70
N ASP A 56 -1.97 7.25 -17.53
CA ASP A 56 -1.46 5.95 -17.07
C ASP A 56 -0.10 6.09 -16.39
N GLU A 57 0.81 6.89 -16.95
CA GLU A 57 2.11 7.20 -16.33
C GLU A 57 1.94 7.92 -14.98
N LEU A 58 1.01 8.85 -14.89
CA LEU A 58 0.69 9.53 -13.63
C LEU A 58 0.09 8.57 -12.59
N ILE A 59 -0.78 7.66 -13.02
CA ILE A 59 -1.34 6.61 -12.15
C ILE A 59 -0.24 5.65 -11.66
N GLU A 60 0.67 5.24 -12.55
CA GLU A 60 1.81 4.39 -12.20
C GLU A 60 2.71 5.06 -11.17
N ALA A 61 3.09 6.33 -11.40
CA ALA A 61 3.89 7.10 -10.46
C ALA A 61 3.20 7.27 -9.09
N ALA A 62 1.88 7.49 -9.07
CA ALA A 62 1.09 7.57 -7.85
C ALA A 62 1.06 6.24 -7.08
N ALA A 63 0.82 5.13 -7.78
CA ALA A 63 0.81 3.79 -7.20
C ALA A 63 2.20 3.40 -6.67
N GLU A 64 3.26 3.74 -7.39
CA GLU A 64 4.64 3.52 -7.00
C GLU A 64 5.01 4.32 -5.75
N HIS A 65 4.66 5.60 -5.72
CA HIS A 65 4.88 6.46 -4.55
C HIS A 65 4.14 5.94 -3.32
N HIS A 66 2.86 5.60 -3.46
CA HIS A 66 2.06 5.06 -2.36
C HIS A 66 2.61 3.71 -1.87
N GLY A 67 2.89 2.77 -2.77
CA GLY A 67 3.41 1.45 -2.40
C GLY A 67 4.79 1.53 -1.70
N ARG A 68 5.68 2.41 -2.18
CA ARG A 68 6.97 2.64 -1.51
C ARG A 68 6.82 3.30 -0.14
N ALA A 69 5.88 4.23 0.02
CA ALA A 69 5.61 4.85 1.31
C ALA A 69 5.12 3.81 2.34
N GLU A 70 4.21 2.91 1.95
CA GLU A 70 3.74 1.81 2.80
C GLU A 70 4.89 0.88 3.22
N LEU A 71 5.74 0.48 2.28
CA LEU A 71 6.91 -0.36 2.57
C LEU A 71 7.91 0.35 3.49
N ALA A 72 8.17 1.64 3.26
CA ALA A 72 9.07 2.43 4.10
C ALA A 72 8.54 2.57 5.53
N HIS A 73 7.23 2.79 5.68
CA HIS A 73 6.57 2.83 6.98
C HIS A 73 6.70 1.50 7.74
N GLY A 74 6.46 0.38 7.06
CA GLY A 74 6.64 -0.94 7.65
C GLY A 74 8.09 -1.22 8.09
N ARG A 75 9.08 -0.79 7.30
CA ARG A 75 10.50 -0.89 7.66
C ARG A 75 10.84 -0.06 8.90
N ALA A 76 10.37 1.19 8.97
CA ALA A 76 10.57 2.05 10.13
C ALA A 76 9.97 1.42 11.40
N LYS A 77 8.73 0.91 11.31
CA LYS A 77 8.12 0.18 12.43
C LYS A 77 8.92 -1.06 12.83
N LEU A 78 9.44 -1.82 11.87
CA LEU A 78 10.27 -2.99 12.14
C LEU A 78 11.56 -2.64 12.91
N GLU A 79 12.19 -1.50 12.59
CA GLU A 79 13.36 -0.98 13.31
C GLU A 79 13.01 -0.58 14.75
N GLU A 80 11.88 0.10 14.95
CA GLU A 80 11.35 0.38 16.29
C GLU A 80 11.05 -0.93 17.06
N LEU A 81 10.57 -1.96 16.36
CA LEU A 81 10.28 -3.30 16.91
C LEU A 81 11.50 -3.98 17.53
N THR A 82 12.68 -3.85 16.91
CA THR A 82 13.92 -4.49 17.40
C THR A 82 14.49 -3.95 18.69
N THR A 83 13.98 -2.83 19.22
CA THR A 83 14.51 -2.21 20.43
C THR A 83 13.87 -2.71 21.74
N LEU A 84 12.86 -3.58 21.66
CA LEU A 84 12.09 -4.08 22.82
C LEU A 84 11.89 -5.60 22.75
N PRO A 85 11.73 -6.33 23.88
CA PRO A 85 11.26 -7.71 23.87
C PRO A 85 9.82 -7.77 23.32
N ARG A 86 9.52 -8.64 22.34
CA ARG A 86 8.21 -8.67 21.66
C ARG A 86 7.52 -10.04 21.74
N GLY A 87 6.21 -10.02 22.00
CA GLY A 87 5.31 -11.18 21.85
C GLY A 87 4.67 -11.25 20.46
N VAL A 88 3.97 -12.35 20.19
CA VAL A 88 3.30 -12.64 18.89
C VAL A 88 2.38 -11.50 18.42
N ASP A 89 1.71 -10.81 19.34
CA ASP A 89 0.77 -9.72 19.01
C ASP A 89 1.41 -8.55 18.26
N ALA A 90 2.61 -8.11 18.68
CA ALA A 90 3.27 -6.98 18.02
C ALA A 90 3.65 -7.29 16.56
N LEU A 91 3.86 -8.57 16.25
CA LEU A 91 4.20 -9.04 14.91
C LEU A 91 2.96 -9.18 14.04
N VAL A 92 1.88 -9.71 14.62
CA VAL A 92 0.56 -9.75 13.98
C VAL A 92 0.16 -8.34 13.58
N ASP A 93 0.29 -7.37 14.50
CA ASP A 93 -0.07 -5.98 14.25
C ASP A 93 0.76 -5.36 13.12
N LEU A 94 2.08 -5.57 13.12
CA LEU A 94 2.93 -5.07 12.03
C LEU A 94 2.58 -5.72 10.68
N ALA A 95 2.36 -7.03 10.66
CA ALA A 95 1.99 -7.74 9.44
C ALA A 95 0.63 -7.24 8.91
N LEU A 96 -0.35 -7.02 9.78
CA LEU A 96 -1.63 -6.43 9.39
C LEU A 96 -1.49 -4.98 8.93
N ASP A 97 -0.63 -4.18 9.56
CA ASP A 97 -0.38 -2.82 9.09
C ASP A 97 0.17 -2.81 7.66
N LEU A 98 1.05 -3.75 7.33
CA LEU A 98 1.57 -3.91 5.96
C LEU A 98 0.51 -4.41 4.97
N LEU A 99 -0.35 -5.33 5.39
CA LEU A 99 -1.33 -5.98 4.52
C LEU A 99 -2.63 -5.20 4.36
N LEU A 100 -3.02 -4.42 5.37
CA LEU A 100 -4.32 -3.74 5.47
C LEU A 100 -4.18 -2.21 5.62
N GLY A 101 -2.96 -1.69 5.77
CA GLY A 101 -2.66 -0.29 6.04
C GLY A 101 -2.65 -0.02 7.55
N PRO A 102 -2.23 1.18 7.98
CA PRO A 102 -2.24 1.54 9.41
C PRO A 102 -3.67 1.50 9.99
N GLU A 103 -3.80 0.93 11.19
CA GLU A 103 -5.06 0.91 11.93
C GLU A 103 -5.64 2.32 12.11
N SER A 104 -6.91 2.48 11.73
CA SER A 104 -7.63 3.76 11.79
C SER A 104 -8.78 3.66 12.78
N ARG A 105 -8.59 4.15 14.01
CA ARG A 105 -9.52 3.96 15.16
C ARG A 105 -11.02 4.04 14.81
N ASP A 106 -11.44 5.05 14.05
CA ASP A 106 -12.87 5.29 13.76
C ASP A 106 -13.31 4.91 12.33
N ARG A 107 -12.38 4.57 11.43
CA ARG A 107 -12.67 4.32 10.00
C ARG A 107 -11.96 3.08 9.47
N ASP A 108 -11.65 2.15 10.36
CA ASP A 108 -10.78 1.02 10.03
C ASP A 108 -11.39 0.11 8.95
N ALA A 109 -12.66 -0.25 9.10
CA ALA A 109 -13.38 -1.07 8.13
C ALA A 109 -13.50 -0.36 6.76
N GLU A 110 -13.75 0.95 6.74
CA GLU A 110 -13.82 1.75 5.53
C GLU A 110 -12.45 1.84 4.83
N ALA A 111 -11.37 2.06 5.59
CA ALA A 111 -10.01 2.10 5.06
C ALA A 111 -9.59 0.74 4.44
N VAL A 112 -9.98 -0.37 5.09
CA VAL A 112 -9.79 -1.72 4.55
C VAL A 112 -10.60 -1.92 3.28
N LEU A 113 -11.89 -1.55 3.27
CA LEU A 113 -12.73 -1.63 2.08
C LEU A 113 -12.11 -0.88 0.89
N LEU A 114 -11.74 0.39 1.08
CA LEU A 114 -11.09 1.21 0.05
C LEU A 114 -9.80 0.57 -0.47
N ARG A 115 -9.03 -0.09 0.41
CA ARG A 115 -7.84 -0.85 0.00
C ARG A 115 -8.19 -2.02 -0.90
N TYR A 116 -9.19 -2.82 -0.55
CA TYR A 116 -9.61 -3.96 -1.37
C TYR A 116 -10.25 -3.52 -2.69
N GLU A 117 -11.00 -2.41 -2.72
CA GLU A 117 -11.49 -1.81 -3.95
C GLU A 117 -10.34 -1.48 -4.92
N ARG A 118 -9.25 -0.87 -4.42
CA ARG A 118 -8.04 -0.60 -5.22
C ARG A 118 -7.37 -1.88 -5.70
N LEU A 119 -7.20 -2.88 -4.82
CA LEU A 119 -6.60 -4.17 -5.18
C LEU A 119 -7.39 -4.84 -6.32
N VAL A 120 -8.71 -4.95 -6.19
CA VAL A 120 -9.58 -5.57 -7.20
C VAL A 120 -9.69 -4.73 -8.47
N ALA A 121 -9.49 -3.42 -8.40
CA ALA A 121 -9.47 -2.55 -9.58
C ALA A 121 -8.16 -2.62 -10.39
N THR A 122 -7.09 -3.19 -9.81
CA THR A 122 -5.74 -3.21 -10.42
C THR A 122 -5.66 -4.06 -11.70
N PRO A 123 -6.29 -5.26 -11.81
CA PRO A 123 -6.25 -6.06 -13.03
C PRO A 123 -6.81 -5.37 -14.29
N ARG A 124 -7.63 -4.32 -14.14
CA ARG A 124 -8.11 -3.49 -15.26
C ARG A 124 -7.03 -2.58 -15.85
N ARG A 125 -5.84 -2.55 -15.25
CA ARG A 125 -4.70 -1.68 -15.58
C ARG A 125 -3.44 -2.51 -15.81
N PRO A 126 -3.37 -3.26 -16.92
CA PRO A 126 -2.30 -4.23 -17.17
C PRO A 126 -0.90 -3.60 -17.23
N TYR A 127 -0.79 -2.30 -17.53
CA TYR A 127 0.46 -1.55 -17.54
C TYR A 127 1.11 -1.48 -16.14
N LEU A 128 0.34 -1.60 -15.05
CA LEU A 128 0.86 -1.64 -13.68
C LEU A 128 1.55 -2.97 -13.32
N ARG A 129 1.43 -4.01 -14.15
CA ARG A 129 1.93 -5.36 -13.81
C ARG A 129 3.40 -5.40 -13.39
N PRO A 130 4.36 -4.73 -14.08
CA PRO A 130 5.75 -4.74 -13.65
C PRO A 130 5.92 -4.13 -12.26
N LEU A 131 5.31 -2.97 -12.02
CA LEU A 131 5.33 -2.28 -10.73
C LEU A 131 4.72 -3.15 -9.62
N MET A 132 3.55 -3.73 -9.85
CA MET A 132 2.86 -4.56 -8.84
C MET A 132 3.64 -5.81 -8.48
N ARG A 133 4.35 -6.43 -9.45
CA ARG A 133 5.24 -7.56 -9.18
C ARG A 133 6.42 -7.15 -8.31
N GLN A 134 7.02 -6.00 -8.57
CA GLN A 134 8.12 -5.47 -7.78
C GLN A 134 7.67 -5.18 -6.34
N LEU A 135 6.58 -4.41 -6.18
CA LEU A 135 6.04 -4.10 -4.85
C LEU A 135 5.62 -5.36 -4.08
N GLY A 136 5.05 -6.36 -4.77
CA GLY A 136 4.70 -7.65 -4.16
C GLY A 136 5.92 -8.41 -3.65
N ALA A 137 7.01 -8.46 -4.43
CA ALA A 137 8.26 -9.07 -4.01
C ALA A 137 8.89 -8.34 -2.81
N ASP A 138 8.87 -7.01 -2.82
CA ASP A 138 9.41 -6.18 -1.73
C ASP A 138 8.59 -6.37 -0.44
N LEU A 139 7.27 -6.49 -0.55
CA LEU A 139 6.37 -6.79 0.57
C LEU A 139 6.64 -8.19 1.15
N GLN A 140 6.76 -9.22 0.29
CA GLN A 140 7.08 -10.58 0.72
C GLN A 140 8.43 -10.62 1.45
N ALA A 141 9.45 -9.95 0.92
CA ALA A 141 10.77 -9.87 1.55
C ALA A 141 10.70 -9.21 2.94
N LEU A 142 9.91 -8.13 3.09
CA LEU A 142 9.72 -7.48 4.38
C LEU A 142 8.97 -8.37 5.37
N LEU A 143 7.94 -9.09 4.95
CA LEU A 143 7.21 -10.04 5.80
C LEU A 143 8.12 -11.19 6.27
N LEU A 144 8.95 -11.74 5.38
CA LEU A 144 9.96 -12.74 5.73
C LEU A 144 10.91 -12.21 6.83
N GLU A 145 11.38 -10.97 6.68
CA GLU A 145 12.25 -10.33 7.68
C GLU A 145 11.54 -10.15 9.02
N ILE A 146 10.27 -9.75 9.02
CA ILE A 146 9.44 -9.61 10.23
C ILE A 146 9.32 -10.93 10.98
N PHE A 147 8.99 -12.01 10.27
CA PHE A 147 8.86 -13.33 10.90
C PHE A 147 10.21 -13.87 11.37
N ALA A 148 11.28 -13.71 10.59
CA ALA A 148 12.62 -14.14 11.00
C ALA A 148 13.07 -13.46 12.30
N ARG A 149 12.84 -12.13 12.45
CA ARG A 149 13.16 -11.39 13.68
C ARG A 149 12.36 -11.84 14.91
N SER A 150 11.27 -12.58 14.70
CA SER A 150 10.48 -13.20 15.77
C SER A 150 10.89 -14.62 16.14
N GLY A 151 11.98 -15.13 15.55
CA GLY A 151 12.40 -16.52 15.71
C GLY A 151 11.54 -17.51 14.92
N ARG A 152 10.78 -17.03 13.92
CA ARG A 152 9.97 -17.85 13.03
C ARG A 152 10.60 -17.87 11.65
N GLU A 153 11.30 -18.95 11.35
CA GLU A 153 11.77 -19.19 10.00
C GLU A 153 10.57 -19.55 9.12
N MET A 154 10.39 -18.77 8.05
CA MET A 154 9.37 -19.00 7.04
C MET A 154 10.01 -18.99 5.66
N ASP A 155 9.54 -19.86 4.78
CA ASP A 155 9.80 -19.78 3.35
C ASP A 155 8.80 -18.86 2.64
N THR A 156 9.07 -18.53 1.38
CA THR A 156 8.20 -17.68 0.57
C THR A 156 6.78 -18.26 0.46
N ALA A 157 6.63 -19.59 0.37
CA ALA A 157 5.33 -20.23 0.24
C ALA A 157 4.50 -20.12 1.54
N GLN A 158 5.14 -20.12 2.71
CA GLN A 158 4.50 -19.86 4.01
C GLN A 158 3.98 -18.42 4.09
N VAL A 159 4.78 -17.45 3.67
CA VAL A 159 4.36 -16.04 3.62
C VAL A 159 3.22 -15.84 2.62
N GLU A 160 3.29 -16.45 1.44
CA GLU A 160 2.19 -16.43 0.47
C GLU A 160 0.89 -17.00 1.05
N ARG A 161 0.97 -18.11 1.81
CA ARG A 161 -0.20 -18.67 2.51
C ARG A 161 -0.76 -17.72 3.56
N ILE A 162 0.09 -17.01 4.31
CA ILE A 162 -0.34 -16.01 5.29
C ILE A 162 -1.07 -14.86 4.61
N ILE A 163 -0.53 -14.34 3.50
CA ILE A 163 -1.16 -13.28 2.72
C ILE A 163 -2.54 -13.75 2.23
N ALA A 164 -2.60 -14.94 1.62
CA ALA A 164 -3.85 -15.52 1.14
C ALA A 164 -4.88 -15.74 2.26
N LEU A 165 -4.42 -16.13 3.45
CA LEU A 165 -5.28 -16.33 4.63
C LEU A 165 -5.87 -15.01 5.13
N VAL A 166 -5.05 -13.96 5.23
CA VAL A 166 -5.50 -12.61 5.59
C VAL A 166 -6.47 -12.07 4.54
N ASP A 167 -6.11 -12.16 3.25
CA ASP A 167 -6.93 -11.69 2.15
C ASP A 167 -8.28 -12.40 2.09
N GLY A 168 -8.30 -13.73 2.18
CA GLY A 168 -9.53 -14.50 2.20
C GLY A 168 -10.41 -14.15 3.40
N THR A 169 -9.80 -13.96 4.58
CA THR A 169 -10.53 -13.56 5.79
C THR A 169 -11.17 -12.19 5.63
N VAL A 170 -10.43 -11.22 5.11
CA VAL A 170 -10.95 -9.85 4.93
C VAL A 170 -12.02 -9.81 3.85
N VAL A 171 -11.83 -10.49 2.71
CA VAL A 171 -12.86 -10.56 1.66
C VAL A 171 -14.16 -11.14 2.21
N ASN A 172 -14.10 -12.24 2.96
CA ASN A 172 -15.30 -12.82 3.59
C ASN A 172 -15.94 -11.85 4.58
N ALA A 173 -15.15 -11.20 5.44
CA ALA A 173 -15.64 -10.20 6.39
C ALA A 173 -16.33 -9.02 5.68
N LEU A 174 -15.79 -8.54 4.56
CA LEU A 174 -16.40 -7.47 3.77
C LEU A 174 -17.72 -7.92 3.12
N VAL A 175 -17.79 -9.15 2.60
CA VAL A 175 -19.02 -9.74 2.02
C VAL A 175 -20.12 -9.85 3.08
N GLU A 176 -19.76 -10.21 4.30
CA GLU A 176 -20.68 -10.32 5.45
C GLU A 176 -21.05 -8.97 6.07
N ILE A 177 -20.48 -7.86 5.58
CA ILE A 177 -20.63 -6.53 6.19
C ILE A 177 -20.20 -6.57 7.67
N HIS A 178 -19.15 -7.35 7.96
CA HIS A 178 -18.62 -7.50 9.31
C HIS A 178 -18.05 -6.15 9.78
N PRO A 179 -18.37 -5.69 11.00
CA PRO A 179 -18.00 -4.34 11.46
C PRO A 179 -16.49 -4.17 11.68
N ASP A 180 -15.76 -5.28 11.83
CA ASP A 180 -14.33 -5.30 12.12
C ASP A 180 -13.57 -6.36 11.28
N PRO A 181 -13.30 -6.09 9.99
CA PRO A 181 -12.55 -7.02 9.13
C PRO A 181 -11.10 -7.20 9.58
N ARG A 182 -10.47 -6.16 10.15
CA ARG A 182 -9.08 -6.22 10.67
C ARG A 182 -8.98 -7.14 11.87
N GLY A 183 -9.90 -7.04 12.82
CA GLY A 183 -9.95 -7.94 13.98
C GLY A 183 -10.21 -9.39 13.58
N ALA A 184 -11.01 -9.64 12.54
CA ALA A 184 -11.16 -10.98 11.97
C ALA A 184 -9.82 -11.53 11.45
N ALA A 185 -9.09 -10.74 10.64
CA ALA A 185 -7.77 -11.10 10.15
C ALA A 185 -6.75 -11.29 11.28
N ARG A 186 -6.80 -10.46 12.34
CA ARG A 186 -5.94 -10.53 13.53
C ARG A 186 -6.07 -11.86 14.25
N ARG A 187 -7.30 -12.33 14.48
CA ARG A 187 -7.55 -13.62 15.14
C ARG A 187 -6.92 -14.76 14.35
N VAL A 188 -7.22 -14.83 13.05
CA VAL A 188 -6.76 -15.90 12.17
C VAL A 188 -5.23 -15.88 12.01
N LEU A 189 -4.62 -14.70 11.85
CA LEU A 189 -3.17 -14.57 11.75
C LEU A 189 -2.47 -14.95 13.07
N ARG A 190 -3.03 -14.55 14.21
CA ARG A 190 -2.49 -14.94 15.52
C ARG A 190 -2.51 -16.46 15.69
N GLU A 191 -3.62 -17.12 15.36
CA GLU A 191 -3.75 -18.59 15.42
C GLU A 191 -2.76 -19.30 14.50
N ALA A 192 -2.55 -18.79 13.28
CA ALA A 192 -1.56 -19.34 12.35
C ALA A 192 -0.10 -19.18 12.83
N LEU A 193 0.14 -18.27 13.78
CA LEU A 193 1.44 -18.00 14.38
C LEU A 193 1.57 -18.58 15.80
N THR A 194 0.64 -19.38 16.31
CA THR A 194 0.79 -20.07 17.60
C THR A 194 0.97 -21.56 17.41
#